data_AF-A0A7X9YP13-F1
#
_entry.id   AF-A0A7X9YP13-F1
#
_cell.length_a   1.000
_cell.length_b   1.000
_cell.length_c   1.000
_cell.angle_alpha   90.00
_cell.angle_beta   90.00
_cell.angle_gamma   90.00
#
_symmetry.space_group_name_H-M   'P 1'
#
loop_
_entity.id
_entity.type
_entity.pdbx_description
1 polymer ?
#
loop_
_entity_poly.entity_id
_entity_poly.type
_entity_poly.pdbx_seq_one_letter_code
_entity_poly.pdbx_strand_id
1 'polypeptide(L)'
;MRDDLLVQLQDWHEEDEFQEIVDAIQAIPVEERDYELVNHLGRALNNLERYEEAVEQFLTVAKEGTGDPLWHYRIGLAYYYLEQYAHALQAFERADELEPEDEDTLEFLEWIRSKMEEPSESEPEVETDPEAVEEFRVPVDVVATLQTVPRPESGEFWNDSEQALEHYVSNPPSDGLIESVEEQLVFRLPASYIEMMKVHNGGIPYNRYFPVANTDTGATDYVEIEGILGIGREKPRTLAGAQGSWTLIEREGYPEIGVVIAVSPSESGVVMLDYRSFGNDGEPEVVYVKRDNPKEIIPLAPNFETFIQGLMTPEV
;
A
#
# COMPACT_ATOMS: atom_id res chain seq x y z
N MET A 1 42.09 7.33 -4.48
CA MET A 1 41.05 7.20 -5.54
C MET A 1 39.67 7.43 -4.96
N ARG A 2 39.19 6.62 -4.01
CA ARG A 2 37.88 6.84 -3.38
C ARG A 2 37.83 8.12 -2.52
N ASP A 3 38.81 8.30 -1.64
CA ASP A 3 38.86 9.50 -0.79
C ASP A 3 39.01 10.78 -1.63
N ASP A 4 39.75 10.71 -2.74
CA ASP A 4 39.90 11.83 -3.67
C ASP A 4 38.57 12.16 -4.38
N LEU A 5 37.76 11.14 -4.69
CA LEU A 5 36.43 11.34 -5.28
C LEU A 5 35.50 12.02 -4.28
N LEU A 6 35.43 11.56 -3.03
CA LEU A 6 34.54 12.16 -2.03
C LEU A 6 34.84 13.64 -1.77
N VAL A 7 36.13 14.01 -1.74
CA VAL A 7 36.55 15.41 -1.68
C VAL A 7 36.04 16.18 -2.91
N GLN A 8 36.22 15.64 -4.11
CA GLN A 8 35.72 16.27 -5.33
C GLN A 8 34.19 16.42 -5.36
N LEU A 9 33.44 15.43 -4.85
CA LEU A 9 31.97 15.52 -4.75
C LEU A 9 31.53 16.63 -3.79
N GLN A 10 32.31 16.88 -2.74
CA GLN A 10 32.05 17.97 -1.80
C GLN A 10 32.39 19.33 -2.42
N ASP A 11 33.52 19.43 -3.13
CA ASP A 11 33.90 20.65 -3.86
C ASP A 11 32.82 21.03 -4.89
N TRP A 12 32.37 20.07 -5.70
CA TRP A 12 31.28 20.29 -6.66
C TRP A 12 29.96 20.69 -5.98
N HIS A 13 29.69 20.18 -4.78
CA HIS A 13 28.49 20.57 -4.05
C HIS A 13 28.57 22.02 -3.56
N GLU A 14 29.75 22.47 -3.11
CA GLU A 14 29.98 23.85 -2.68
C GLU A 14 29.97 24.85 -3.86
N GLU A 15 30.24 24.37 -5.07
CA GLU A 15 30.20 25.14 -6.33
C GLU A 15 28.85 25.06 -7.06
N ASP A 16 27.84 24.42 -6.47
CA ASP A 16 26.52 24.13 -7.07
C ASP A 16 26.59 23.30 -8.38
N GLU A 17 27.69 22.59 -8.62
CA GLU A 17 27.92 21.71 -9.78
C GLU A 17 27.27 20.33 -9.57
N PHE A 18 25.97 20.31 -9.25
CA PHE A 18 25.25 19.08 -8.86
C PHE A 18 25.19 18.03 -9.98
N GLN A 19 25.16 18.45 -11.25
CA GLN A 19 25.14 17.51 -12.36
C GLN A 19 26.47 16.74 -12.49
N GLU A 20 27.61 17.35 -12.16
CA GLU A 20 28.91 16.67 -12.16
C GLU A 20 28.96 15.58 -11.07
N ILE A 21 28.36 15.84 -9.91
CA ILE A 21 28.18 14.84 -8.84
C ILE A 21 27.36 13.66 -9.36
N VAL A 22 26.24 13.92 -10.02
CA VAL A 22 25.37 12.88 -10.57
C VAL A 22 26.13 12.05 -11.61
N ASP A 23 26.76 12.70 -12.58
CA ASP A 23 27.46 12.02 -13.69
C ASP A 23 28.63 11.17 -13.17
N ALA A 24 29.41 11.70 -12.22
CA ALA A 24 30.53 10.99 -11.63
C ALA A 24 30.10 9.74 -10.85
N ILE A 25 29.03 9.83 -10.06
CA ILE A 25 28.54 8.69 -9.27
C ILE A 25 27.81 7.69 -10.18
N GLN A 26 27.04 8.15 -11.18
CA GLN A 26 26.33 7.28 -12.10
C GLN A 26 27.27 6.48 -13.03
N ALA A 27 28.50 6.97 -13.24
CA ALA A 27 29.56 6.22 -13.93
C ALA A 27 30.07 5.00 -13.13
N ILE A 28 29.81 4.94 -11.82
CA ILE A 28 30.13 3.81 -10.96
C ILE A 28 29.00 2.77 -11.06
N PRO A 29 29.28 1.46 -11.23
CA PRO A 29 28.28 0.41 -11.22
C PRO A 29 27.42 0.45 -9.96
N VAL A 30 26.12 0.15 -10.07
CA VAL A 30 25.16 0.26 -8.96
C VAL A 30 25.59 -0.58 -7.77
N GLU A 31 26.16 -1.76 -8.01
CA GLU A 31 26.63 -2.71 -6.99
C GLU A 31 27.85 -2.21 -6.22
N GLU A 32 28.55 -1.21 -6.75
CA GLU A 32 29.72 -0.58 -6.13
C GLU A 32 29.39 0.76 -5.45
N ARG A 33 28.14 1.25 -5.57
CA ARG A 33 27.68 2.46 -4.89
C ARG A 33 27.26 2.08 -3.48
N ASP A 34 28.01 2.56 -2.49
CA ASP A 34 27.66 2.38 -1.10
C ASP A 34 26.90 3.58 -0.54
N TYR A 35 26.52 3.48 0.73
CA TYR A 35 25.71 4.46 1.44
C TYR A 35 26.17 5.91 1.29
N GLU A 36 27.48 6.15 1.33
CA GLU A 36 28.06 7.49 1.26
C GLU A 36 27.91 8.08 -0.14
N LEU A 37 28.21 7.30 -1.18
CA LEU A 37 28.01 7.70 -2.58
C LEU A 37 26.53 7.93 -2.89
N VAL A 38 25.65 7.06 -2.41
CA VAL A 38 24.20 7.20 -2.60
C VAL A 38 23.68 8.46 -1.91
N ASN A 39 24.20 8.83 -0.73
CA ASN A 39 23.83 10.09 -0.07
C ASN A 39 24.26 11.33 -0.87
N HIS A 40 25.48 11.35 -1.40
CA HIS A 40 25.93 12.44 -2.26
C HIS A 40 25.09 12.53 -3.54
N LEU A 41 24.75 11.40 -4.14
CA LEU A 41 23.90 11.33 -5.33
C LEU A 41 22.48 11.84 -5.03
N GLY A 42 21.82 11.32 -4.01
CA GLY A 42 20.48 11.75 -3.62
C GLY A 42 20.41 13.22 -3.23
N ARG A 43 21.44 13.75 -2.55
CA ARG A 43 21.58 15.18 -2.26
C ARG A 43 21.65 16.01 -3.55
N ALA A 44 22.48 15.61 -4.51
CA ALA A 44 22.62 16.31 -5.78
C ALA A 44 21.33 16.24 -6.61
N LEU A 45 20.65 15.10 -6.62
CA LEU A 45 19.36 14.91 -7.30
C LEU A 45 18.27 15.82 -6.69
N ASN A 46 18.19 15.93 -5.36
CA ASN A 46 17.28 16.87 -4.69
C ASN A 46 17.55 18.33 -5.09
N ASN A 47 18.82 18.74 -5.14
CA ASN A 47 19.19 20.10 -5.54
C ASN A 47 18.92 20.39 -7.02
N LEU A 48 18.85 19.35 -7.86
CA LEU A 48 18.45 19.42 -9.26
C LEU A 48 16.93 19.27 -9.45
N GLU A 49 16.15 19.20 -8.37
CA GLU A 49 14.71 18.98 -8.38
C GLU A 49 14.28 17.64 -9.02
N ARG A 50 15.20 16.67 -9.08
CA ARG A 50 14.99 15.31 -9.62
C ARG A 50 14.55 14.38 -8.48
N TYR A 51 13.42 14.71 -7.87
CA TYR A 51 12.99 14.13 -6.60
C TYR A 51 12.62 12.64 -6.69
N GLU A 52 11.99 12.19 -7.77
CA GLU A 52 11.68 10.76 -7.97
C GLU A 52 12.97 9.92 -8.01
N GLU A 53 13.97 10.39 -8.77
CA GLU A 53 15.27 9.71 -8.86
C GLU A 53 15.99 9.74 -7.51
N ALA A 54 15.88 10.84 -6.75
CA ALA A 54 16.46 10.93 -5.41
C ALA A 54 15.86 9.86 -4.47
N VAL A 55 14.52 9.73 -4.46
CA VAL A 55 13.83 8.68 -3.67
C VAL A 55 14.28 7.29 -4.08
N GLU A 56 14.32 6.99 -5.38
CA GLU A 56 14.78 5.69 -5.88
C GLU A 56 16.19 5.36 -5.37
N GLN A 57 17.13 6.31 -5.45
CA GLN A 57 18.49 6.11 -4.95
C GLN A 57 18.50 5.94 -3.43
N PHE A 58 17.82 6.79 -2.65
CA PHE A 58 17.79 6.68 -1.19
C PHE A 58 17.24 5.35 -0.70
N LEU A 59 16.21 4.81 -1.36
CA LEU A 59 15.59 3.53 -0.99
C LEU A 59 16.55 2.34 -1.14
N THR A 60 17.52 2.39 -2.06
CA THR A 60 18.54 1.32 -2.21
C THR A 60 19.40 1.12 -0.97
N VAL A 61 19.50 2.15 -0.11
CA VAL A 61 20.33 2.14 1.11
C VAL A 61 19.52 2.47 2.37
N ALA A 62 18.20 2.23 2.33
CA ALA A 62 17.29 2.55 3.42
C ALA A 62 17.65 1.84 4.74
N LYS A 63 18.19 0.62 4.65
CA LYS A 63 18.64 -0.13 5.83
C LYS A 63 19.79 0.56 6.55
N GLU A 64 20.76 1.07 5.79
CA GLU A 64 21.90 1.83 6.31
C GLU A 64 21.47 3.21 6.82
N GLY A 65 20.49 3.84 6.18
CA GLY A 65 19.96 5.16 6.54
C GLY A 65 19.05 5.19 7.78
N THR A 66 18.65 4.03 8.32
CA THR A 66 17.67 3.94 9.42
C THR A 66 18.04 4.78 10.66
N GLY A 67 19.34 4.95 10.93
CA GLY A 67 19.87 5.72 12.05
C GLY A 67 20.52 7.05 11.69
N ASP A 68 20.36 7.53 10.45
CA ASP A 68 20.97 8.77 9.97
C ASP A 68 19.91 9.86 9.80
N PRO A 69 19.88 10.90 10.66
CA PRO A 69 18.90 11.98 10.54
C PRO A 69 18.98 12.72 9.20
N LEU A 70 20.18 12.87 8.61
CA LEU A 70 20.34 13.56 7.33
C LEU A 70 19.77 12.76 6.17
N TRP A 71 19.82 11.44 6.21
CA TRP A 71 19.17 10.60 5.20
C TRP A 71 17.66 10.75 5.26
N HIS A 72 17.08 10.69 6.46
CA HIS A 72 15.65 10.91 6.69
C HIS A 72 15.21 12.31 6.24
N TYR A 73 15.97 13.35 6.58
CA TYR A 73 15.72 14.70 6.09
C TYR A 73 15.72 14.77 4.56
N ARG A 74 16.73 14.19 3.90
CA ARG A 74 16.89 14.27 2.44
C ARG A 74 15.83 13.50 1.67
N ILE A 75 15.46 12.31 2.12
CA ILE A 75 14.37 11.56 1.48
C ILE A 75 13.01 12.21 1.79
N GLY A 76 12.84 12.79 2.98
CA GLY A 76 11.66 13.58 3.36
C GLY A 76 11.49 14.82 2.47
N LEU A 77 12.57 15.54 2.19
CA LEU A 77 12.60 16.66 1.26
C LEU A 77 12.14 16.25 -0.14
N ALA A 78 12.63 15.11 -0.64
CA ALA A 78 12.23 14.59 -1.93
C ALA A 78 10.73 14.27 -1.96
N TYR A 79 10.23 13.56 -0.96
CA TYR A 79 8.79 13.26 -0.84
C TYR A 79 7.92 14.52 -0.71
N TYR A 80 8.41 15.56 -0.02
CA TYR A 80 7.68 16.81 0.16
C TYR A 80 7.43 17.51 -1.19
N TYR A 81 8.48 17.65 -2.01
CA TYR A 81 8.35 18.28 -3.33
C TYR A 81 7.62 17.41 -4.36
N LEU A 82 7.52 16.10 -4.11
CA LEU A 82 6.62 15.19 -4.85
C LEU A 82 5.16 15.25 -4.36
N GLU A 83 4.85 16.13 -3.41
CA GLU A 83 3.53 16.24 -2.76
C GLU A 83 3.08 14.94 -2.05
N GLN A 84 4.04 14.04 -1.78
CA GLN A 84 3.81 12.82 -1.01
C GLN A 84 3.92 13.12 0.49
N TYR A 85 3.07 14.03 0.97
CA TYR A 85 3.14 14.63 2.30
C TYR A 85 3.15 13.60 3.44
N ALA A 86 2.49 12.45 3.28
CA ALA A 86 2.50 11.39 4.29
C ALA A 86 3.87 10.69 4.43
N HIS A 87 4.59 10.47 3.32
CA HIS A 87 5.94 9.91 3.35
C HIS A 87 6.94 10.96 3.83
N ALA A 88 6.77 12.21 3.40
CA ALA A 88 7.56 13.33 3.88
C ALA A 88 7.43 13.49 5.40
N LEU A 89 6.20 13.46 5.93
CA LEU A 89 5.92 13.56 7.36
C LEU A 89 6.68 12.49 8.15
N GLN A 90 6.56 11.22 7.74
CA GLN A 90 7.24 10.12 8.42
C GLN A 90 8.76 10.27 8.41
N ALA A 91 9.33 10.69 7.28
CA ALA A 91 10.76 10.89 7.15
C ALA A 91 11.24 12.05 8.04
N PHE A 92 10.56 13.20 8.03
CA PHE A 92 10.93 14.33 8.89
C PHE A 92 10.68 14.06 10.37
N GLU A 93 9.64 13.31 10.75
CA GLU A 93 9.42 12.87 12.13
C GLU A 93 10.56 11.96 12.60
N ARG A 94 11.01 11.06 11.73
CA ARG A 94 12.15 10.20 12.04
C ARG A 94 13.47 10.97 12.12
N ALA A 95 13.64 12.02 11.31
CA ALA A 95 14.77 12.93 11.42
C ALA A 95 14.75 13.65 12.79
N ASP A 96 13.62 14.21 13.20
CA ASP A 96 13.44 14.87 14.51
C ASP A 96 13.63 13.91 15.70
N GLU A 97 13.20 12.65 15.58
CA GLU A 97 13.45 11.63 16.61
C GLU A 97 14.96 11.35 16.82
N LEU A 98 15.74 11.41 15.73
CA LEU A 98 17.18 11.11 15.73
C LEU A 98 18.01 12.34 16.11
N GLU A 99 17.62 13.51 15.62
CA GLU A 99 18.23 14.81 15.89
C GLU A 99 17.12 15.84 16.19
N PRO A 100 16.68 15.91 17.46
CA PRO A 100 15.60 16.81 17.85
C PRO A 100 16.07 18.26 17.84
N GLU A 101 15.11 19.18 17.67
CA GLU A 101 15.33 20.63 17.68
C GLU A 101 16.11 21.17 16.45
N ASP A 102 16.22 20.40 15.37
CA ASP A 102 16.69 20.90 14.08
C ASP A 102 15.66 21.86 13.45
N GLU A 103 16.05 23.11 13.21
CA GLU A 103 15.15 24.17 12.77
C GLU A 103 14.51 23.87 11.41
N ASP A 104 15.31 23.37 10.46
CA ASP A 104 14.85 23.05 9.11
C ASP A 104 13.84 21.89 9.14
N THR A 105 14.12 20.82 9.90
CA THR A 105 13.22 19.68 10.07
C THR A 105 11.88 20.10 10.67
N LEU A 106 11.90 20.96 11.70
CA LEU A 106 10.69 21.47 12.33
C LEU A 106 9.86 22.34 11.39
N GLU A 107 10.51 23.17 10.57
CA GLU A 107 9.84 24.00 9.56
C GLU A 107 9.11 23.13 8.51
N PHE A 108 9.77 22.09 7.98
CA PHE A 108 9.12 21.15 7.06
C PHE A 108 7.96 20.40 7.71
N LEU A 109 8.08 19.98 8.98
CA LEU A 109 6.99 19.34 9.71
C LEU A 109 5.77 20.28 9.85
N GLU A 110 5.99 21.56 10.13
CA GLU A 110 4.92 22.56 10.18
C GLU A 110 4.25 22.74 8.81
N TRP A 111 5.05 22.90 7.74
CA TRP A 111 4.52 23.03 6.38
C TRP A 111 3.72 21.82 5.94
N ILE A 112 4.21 20.60 6.21
CA ILE A 112 3.53 19.35 5.87
C ILE A 112 2.20 19.24 6.61
N ARG A 113 2.19 19.51 7.92
CA ARG A 113 0.95 19.49 8.72
C ARG A 113 -0.05 20.51 8.21
N SER A 114 0.40 21.73 7.89
CA SER A 114 -0.46 22.74 7.27
C SER A 114 -1.04 22.26 5.94
N LYS A 115 -0.23 21.64 5.08
CA LYS A 115 -0.66 21.10 3.78
C LYS A 115 -1.67 19.96 3.90
N MET A 116 -1.55 19.16 4.95
CA MET A 116 -2.48 18.07 5.24
C MET A 116 -3.77 18.54 5.93
N GLU A 117 -3.75 19.71 6.59
CA GLU A 117 -4.90 20.36 7.22
C GLU A 117 -5.68 21.28 6.26
N GLU A 118 -5.10 21.68 5.13
CA GLU A 118 -5.81 22.44 4.09
C GLU A 118 -6.98 21.60 3.55
N PRO A 119 -8.25 22.04 3.72
CA PRO A 119 -9.37 21.35 3.10
C PRO A 119 -9.18 21.38 1.59
N SER A 120 -9.24 20.22 0.93
CA SER A 120 -9.10 20.11 -0.51
C SER A 120 -10.07 21.09 -1.20
N GLU A 121 -9.55 22.16 -1.83
CA GLU A 121 -10.34 23.07 -2.66
C GLU A 121 -10.76 22.36 -3.97
N SER A 122 -11.62 21.36 -3.88
CA SER A 122 -12.50 20.87 -4.96
C SER A 122 -13.41 19.74 -4.48
N GLU A 123 -14.35 20.04 -3.58
CA GLU A 123 -15.60 19.27 -3.48
C GLU A 123 -16.77 20.25 -3.35
N PRO A 124 -17.87 20.10 -4.12
CA PRO A 124 -19.02 20.98 -3.95
C PRO A 124 -19.74 20.63 -2.64
N GLU A 125 -19.82 21.59 -1.72
CA GLU A 125 -20.66 21.52 -0.54
C GLU A 125 -22.13 21.27 -0.94
N VAL A 126 -22.69 20.13 -0.50
CA VAL A 126 -24.14 19.92 -0.52
C VAL A 126 -24.72 20.65 0.68
N GLU A 127 -25.24 21.86 0.45
CA GLU A 127 -26.06 22.59 1.42
C GLU A 127 -27.31 21.76 1.77
N THR A 128 -27.42 21.34 3.03
CA THR A 128 -28.64 20.72 3.57
C THR A 128 -29.58 21.80 4.09
N ASP A 129 -30.74 21.95 3.44
CA ASP A 129 -31.86 22.81 3.84
C ASP A 129 -32.57 22.26 5.10
N PRO A 130 -32.84 23.06 6.17
CA PRO A 130 -33.24 22.54 7.48
C PRO A 130 -34.76 22.39 7.72
N GLU A 131 -35.61 22.42 6.69
CA GLU A 131 -37.06 22.24 6.87
C GLU A 131 -37.57 20.85 6.46
N ALA A 132 -37.50 19.88 7.38
CA ALA A 132 -38.53 18.84 7.57
C ALA A 132 -38.16 17.90 8.74
N VAL A 133 -38.34 18.37 9.97
CA VAL A 133 -38.44 17.50 11.15
C VAL A 133 -39.92 17.28 11.46
N GLU A 134 -40.44 16.10 11.13
CA GLU A 134 -41.55 15.51 11.89
C GLU A 134 -41.15 14.10 12.33
N GLU A 135 -41.06 13.93 13.65
CA GLU A 135 -40.99 12.65 14.34
C GLU A 135 -42.19 11.78 13.97
N PHE A 136 -42.02 10.50 13.63
CA PHE A 136 -42.97 9.49 14.11
C PHE A 136 -42.37 8.08 14.22
N ARG A 137 -42.81 7.44 15.29
CA ARG A 137 -42.36 6.23 15.98
C ARG A 137 -42.55 4.92 15.18
N VAL A 138 -41.64 3.97 15.43
CA VAL A 138 -41.66 2.57 14.93
C VAL A 138 -42.89 1.78 15.40
N PRO A 139 -43.44 0.89 14.57
CA PRO A 139 -43.90 -0.40 15.05
C PRO A 139 -43.25 -1.59 14.33
N VAL A 140 -42.96 -2.61 15.12
CA VAL A 140 -42.52 -3.95 14.75
C VAL A 140 -43.66 -4.66 14.01
N ASP A 141 -43.46 -5.07 12.75
CA ASP A 141 -43.66 -6.46 12.29
C ASP A 141 -43.51 -6.62 10.76
N VAL A 142 -42.79 -7.70 10.39
CA VAL A 142 -42.90 -8.54 9.18
C VAL A 142 -42.39 -7.97 7.83
N VAL A 143 -41.18 -8.41 7.49
CA VAL A 143 -40.67 -8.96 6.20
C VAL A 143 -40.95 -8.20 4.87
N ALA A 144 -39.86 -8.05 4.10
CA ALA A 144 -39.73 -7.53 2.73
C ALA A 144 -39.76 -5.99 2.65
N THR A 145 -38.69 -5.30 2.27
CA THR A 145 -37.89 -5.51 1.06
C THR A 145 -36.43 -5.10 1.27
N LEU A 146 -35.54 -6.09 1.28
CA LEU A 146 -34.21 -5.93 0.67
C LEU A 146 -34.41 -5.93 -0.85
N GLN A 147 -33.77 -4.98 -1.54
CA GLN A 147 -33.06 -5.11 -2.81
C GLN A 147 -33.08 -3.77 -3.56
N THR A 148 -31.89 -3.25 -3.88
CA THR A 148 -31.39 -3.27 -5.27
C THR A 148 -29.88 -3.01 -5.27
N VAL A 149 -29.08 -4.03 -4.96
CA VAL A 149 -27.79 -4.19 -5.66
C VAL A 149 -28.08 -5.23 -6.74
N PRO A 150 -27.92 -4.92 -8.03
CA PRO A 150 -28.23 -5.87 -9.09
C PRO A 150 -27.24 -7.05 -8.98
N ARG A 151 -27.78 -8.24 -8.75
CA ARG A 151 -27.07 -9.52 -8.85
C ARG A 151 -27.13 -9.94 -10.31
N PRO A 152 -26.02 -10.19 -11.01
CA PRO A 152 -26.08 -10.68 -12.37
C PRO A 152 -26.62 -12.11 -12.36
N GLU A 153 -27.53 -12.38 -13.28
CA GLU A 153 -28.05 -13.74 -13.53
C GLU A 153 -27.10 -14.55 -14.45
N SER A 154 -26.02 -13.93 -14.92
CA SER A 154 -24.91 -14.52 -15.68
C SER A 154 -23.73 -14.80 -14.74
N GLY A 155 -22.94 -15.84 -15.00
CA GLY A 155 -21.76 -16.23 -14.20
C GLY A 155 -20.59 -15.23 -14.26
N GLU A 156 -20.87 -13.95 -14.03
CA GLU A 156 -19.93 -12.86 -13.87
C GLU A 156 -19.42 -12.84 -12.43
N PHE A 157 -18.11 -12.83 -12.27
CA PHE A 157 -17.46 -12.87 -10.96
C PHE A 157 -17.33 -11.46 -10.34
N TRP A 158 -17.00 -10.45 -11.15
CA TRP A 158 -16.70 -9.09 -10.72
C TRP A 158 -17.91 -8.16 -10.81
N ASN A 159 -18.09 -7.34 -9.79
CA ASN A 159 -19.00 -6.21 -9.73
C ASN A 159 -18.21 -4.93 -10.03
N ASP A 160 -18.24 -4.51 -11.29
CA ASP A 160 -17.59 -3.27 -11.77
C ASP A 160 -18.45 -2.03 -11.48
N SER A 161 -18.81 -1.86 -10.21
CA SER A 161 -19.39 -0.61 -9.74
C SER A 161 -18.39 0.54 -9.92
N GLU A 162 -18.88 1.78 -9.95
CA GLU A 162 -18.02 2.97 -10.04
C GLU A 162 -16.96 2.99 -8.94
N GLN A 163 -17.34 2.63 -7.71
CA GLN A 163 -16.42 2.48 -6.58
C GLN A 163 -15.32 1.43 -6.85
N ALA A 164 -15.68 0.26 -7.42
CA ALA A 164 -14.72 -0.78 -7.74
C ALA A 164 -13.73 -0.30 -8.78
N LEU A 165 -14.21 0.33 -9.86
CA LEU A 165 -13.38 0.88 -10.94
C LEU A 165 -12.45 2.01 -10.45
N GLU A 166 -12.93 2.82 -9.53
CA GLU A 166 -12.17 3.93 -8.97
C GLU A 166 -11.03 3.46 -8.06
N HIS A 167 -11.29 2.48 -7.19
CA HIS A 167 -10.37 2.15 -6.09
C HIS A 167 -9.57 0.86 -6.29
N TYR A 168 -10.08 -0.10 -7.07
CA TYR A 168 -9.50 -1.43 -7.21
C TYR A 168 -9.03 -1.72 -8.64
N VAL A 169 -9.91 -1.53 -9.62
CA VAL A 169 -9.68 -2.07 -10.97
C VAL A 169 -8.59 -1.27 -11.68
N SER A 170 -7.54 -1.97 -12.08
CA SER A 170 -6.44 -1.44 -12.89
C SER A 170 -6.42 -2.06 -14.28
N ASN A 171 -5.57 -1.54 -15.17
CA ASN A 171 -5.28 -2.22 -16.43
C ASN A 171 -4.65 -3.61 -16.16
N PRO A 172 -4.83 -4.59 -17.06
CA PRO A 172 -4.16 -5.89 -16.95
C PRO A 172 -2.64 -5.72 -16.74
N PRO A 173 -2.04 -6.40 -15.77
CA PRO A 173 -0.64 -6.20 -15.43
C PRO A 173 0.26 -6.81 -16.50
N SER A 174 1.32 -6.08 -16.86
CA SER A 174 2.38 -6.59 -17.73
C SER A 174 3.31 -7.52 -16.95
N ASP A 175 4.06 -8.37 -17.65
CA ASP A 175 5.02 -9.27 -16.99
C ASP A 175 6.08 -8.51 -16.18
N GLY A 176 6.54 -7.35 -16.68
CA GLY A 176 7.49 -6.49 -15.94
C GLY A 176 6.89 -5.81 -14.72
N LEU A 177 5.60 -5.45 -14.75
CA LEU A 177 4.91 -4.94 -13.56
C LEU A 177 4.77 -6.04 -12.50
N ILE A 178 4.43 -7.26 -12.92
CA ILE A 178 4.34 -8.42 -12.03
C ILE A 178 5.68 -8.67 -11.34
N GLU A 179 6.76 -8.76 -12.12
CA GLU A 179 8.12 -8.95 -11.59
C GLU A 179 8.50 -7.86 -10.59
N SER A 180 8.26 -6.59 -10.93
CA SER A 180 8.56 -5.47 -10.04
C SER A 180 7.74 -5.49 -8.74
N VAL A 181 6.47 -5.92 -8.79
CA VAL A 181 5.64 -6.04 -7.58
C VAL A 181 6.08 -7.23 -6.72
N GLU A 182 6.41 -8.37 -7.34
CA GLU A 182 6.95 -9.54 -6.63
C GLU A 182 8.29 -9.22 -5.94
N GLU A 183 9.17 -8.45 -6.59
CA GLU A 183 10.42 -7.96 -6.01
C GLU A 183 10.19 -7.09 -4.77
N GLN A 184 9.25 -6.15 -4.85
CA GLN A 184 8.90 -5.29 -3.71
C GLN A 184 8.31 -6.08 -2.55
N LEU A 185 7.45 -7.06 -2.84
CA LEU A 185 6.83 -7.91 -1.83
C LEU A 185 7.81 -8.93 -1.26
N VAL A 186 8.88 -9.27 -1.98
CA VAL A 186 9.80 -10.37 -1.69
C VAL A 186 9.08 -11.73 -1.70
N PHE A 187 7.98 -11.86 -2.46
CA PHE A 187 7.17 -13.07 -2.62
C PHE A 187 6.76 -13.27 -4.08
N ARG A 188 6.83 -14.51 -4.57
CA ARG A 188 6.26 -14.90 -5.87
C ARG A 188 4.76 -15.09 -5.74
N LEU A 189 3.98 -14.39 -6.56
CA LEU A 189 2.53 -14.49 -6.54
C LEU A 189 2.07 -15.83 -7.14
N PRO A 190 0.95 -16.43 -6.65
CA PRO A 190 0.41 -17.65 -7.22
C PRO A 190 0.08 -17.50 -8.70
N ALA A 191 0.33 -18.54 -9.50
CA ALA A 191 0.03 -18.51 -10.94
C ALA A 191 -1.47 -18.24 -11.20
N SER A 192 -2.35 -18.86 -10.42
CA SER A 192 -3.80 -18.65 -10.49
C SER A 192 -4.22 -17.22 -10.16
N TYR A 193 -3.50 -16.54 -9.27
CA TYR A 193 -3.71 -15.13 -8.95
C TYR A 193 -3.31 -14.24 -10.13
N ILE A 194 -2.10 -14.45 -10.69
CA ILE A 194 -1.61 -13.69 -11.86
C ILE A 194 -2.54 -13.89 -13.07
N GLU A 195 -2.96 -15.12 -13.36
CA GLU A 195 -3.85 -15.43 -14.47
C GLU A 195 -5.19 -14.71 -14.34
N MET A 196 -5.76 -14.66 -13.14
CA MET A 196 -6.99 -13.93 -12.86
C MET A 196 -6.80 -12.42 -13.07
N MET A 197 -5.70 -11.86 -12.57
CA MET A 197 -5.42 -10.41 -12.68
C MET A 197 -5.12 -9.98 -14.12
N LYS A 198 -4.59 -10.87 -14.97
CA LYS A 198 -4.44 -10.62 -16.41
C LYS A 198 -5.77 -10.54 -17.17
N VAL A 199 -6.84 -11.13 -16.62
CA VAL A 199 -8.19 -11.01 -17.19
C VAL A 199 -8.90 -9.79 -16.62
N HIS A 200 -8.80 -9.56 -15.31
CA HIS A 200 -9.42 -8.44 -14.61
C HIS A 200 -8.63 -8.13 -13.32
N ASN A 201 -7.96 -6.98 -13.29
CA ASN A 201 -6.88 -6.68 -12.35
C ASN A 201 -7.39 -6.00 -11.07
N GLY A 202 -7.91 -6.81 -10.16
CA GLY A 202 -8.49 -6.38 -8.88
C GLY A 202 -9.93 -5.92 -9.06
N GLY A 203 -10.70 -5.91 -7.96
CA GLY A 203 -12.11 -5.52 -8.02
C GLY A 203 -12.93 -6.03 -6.84
N ILE A 204 -14.24 -5.83 -6.91
CA ILE A 204 -15.18 -6.32 -5.90
C ILE A 204 -15.91 -7.53 -6.49
N PRO A 205 -15.82 -8.74 -5.92
CA PRO A 205 -16.60 -9.87 -6.42
C PRO A 205 -18.08 -9.78 -6.00
N TYR A 206 -18.98 -10.39 -6.76
CA TYR A 206 -20.39 -10.53 -6.35
C TYR A 206 -20.54 -11.48 -5.16
N ASN A 207 -19.77 -12.55 -5.15
CA ASN A 207 -19.68 -13.47 -4.03
C ASN A 207 -18.55 -13.03 -3.11
N ARG A 208 -18.91 -12.58 -1.90
CA ARG A 208 -17.97 -11.94 -0.98
C ARG A 208 -17.75 -12.70 0.31
N TYR A 209 -18.39 -13.84 0.51
CA TYR A 209 -18.32 -14.58 1.77
C TYR A 209 -17.60 -15.89 1.60
N PHE A 210 -16.69 -16.21 2.51
CA PHE A 210 -16.03 -17.50 2.59
C PHE A 210 -16.47 -18.23 3.88
N PRO A 211 -16.97 -19.47 3.81
CA PRO A 211 -17.43 -20.21 4.98
C PRO A 211 -16.26 -20.68 5.84
N VAL A 212 -16.36 -20.48 7.15
CA VAL A 212 -15.37 -20.92 8.14
C VAL A 212 -16.06 -21.78 9.19
N ALA A 213 -15.50 -22.96 9.46
CA ALA A 213 -16.03 -23.85 10.47
C ALA A 213 -15.68 -23.33 11.87
N ASN A 214 -16.71 -23.07 12.69
CA ASN A 214 -16.51 -22.79 14.10
C ASN A 214 -16.35 -24.10 14.87
N THR A 215 -15.14 -24.38 15.33
CA THR A 215 -14.82 -25.65 16.01
C THR A 215 -15.45 -25.79 17.39
N ASP A 216 -15.81 -24.67 18.03
CA ASP A 216 -16.36 -24.66 19.38
C ASP A 216 -17.87 -24.87 19.39
N THR A 217 -18.57 -24.32 18.39
CA THR A 217 -20.04 -24.39 18.29
C THR A 217 -20.53 -25.41 17.26
N GLY A 218 -19.66 -25.83 16.34
CA GLY A 218 -20.02 -26.66 15.18
C GLY A 218 -20.85 -25.92 14.13
N ALA A 219 -21.05 -24.61 14.30
CA ALA A 219 -21.72 -23.75 13.32
C ALA A 219 -20.77 -23.32 12.20
N THR A 220 -21.35 -22.87 11.09
CA THR A 220 -20.60 -22.24 10.00
C THR A 220 -20.67 -20.72 10.17
N ASP A 221 -19.53 -20.12 10.46
CA ASP A 221 -19.32 -18.67 10.40
C ASP A 221 -18.87 -18.28 8.99
N TYR A 222 -18.76 -16.96 8.73
CA TYR A 222 -18.36 -16.45 7.42
C TYR A 222 -17.36 -15.31 7.57
N VAL A 223 -16.37 -15.30 6.69
CA VAL A 223 -15.47 -14.16 6.47
C VAL A 223 -15.96 -13.41 5.23
N GLU A 224 -16.31 -12.13 5.37
CA GLU A 224 -16.65 -11.28 4.24
C GLU A 224 -15.39 -10.53 3.74
N ILE A 225 -15.23 -10.43 2.42
CA ILE A 225 -14.24 -9.55 1.77
C ILE A 225 -14.93 -8.37 1.10
N GLU A 226 -14.33 -7.20 1.18
CA GLU A 226 -14.81 -5.99 0.51
C GLU A 226 -14.41 -5.97 -0.97
N GLY A 227 -13.21 -6.47 -1.27
CA GLY A 227 -12.68 -6.59 -2.62
C GLY A 227 -11.32 -7.29 -2.63
N ILE A 228 -10.90 -7.72 -3.81
CA ILE A 228 -9.61 -8.37 -4.06
C ILE A 228 -8.68 -7.33 -4.66
N LEU A 229 -7.51 -7.16 -4.05
CA LEU A 229 -6.49 -6.23 -4.52
C LEU A 229 -5.96 -6.68 -5.90
N GLY A 230 -5.70 -5.72 -6.79
CA GLY A 230 -5.03 -5.98 -8.07
C GLY A 230 -3.51 -5.92 -7.96
N ILE A 231 -2.79 -6.42 -8.97
CA ILE A 231 -1.34 -6.25 -9.11
C ILE A 231 -1.07 -4.86 -9.69
N GLY A 232 -0.50 -3.98 -8.88
CA GLY A 232 -0.19 -2.62 -9.31
C GLY A 232 0.14 -1.70 -8.15
N ARG A 233 0.31 -0.42 -8.49
CA ARG A 233 0.69 0.68 -7.57
C ARG A 233 -0.19 1.92 -7.72
N GLU A 234 -0.90 2.05 -8.84
CA GLU A 234 -1.64 3.27 -9.20
C GLU A 234 -2.91 3.45 -8.36
N LYS A 235 -3.61 2.35 -8.08
CA LYS A 235 -4.89 2.36 -7.36
C LYS A 235 -4.65 2.12 -5.88
N PRO A 236 -5.42 2.76 -4.97
CA PRO A 236 -5.21 2.61 -3.53
C PRO A 236 -5.36 1.16 -3.09
N ARG A 237 -6.35 0.42 -3.62
CA ARG A 237 -6.60 -0.99 -3.31
C ARG A 237 -5.93 -1.93 -4.33
N THR A 238 -4.61 -1.75 -4.51
CA THR A 238 -3.73 -2.70 -5.21
C THR A 238 -2.61 -3.17 -4.29
N LEU A 239 -1.95 -4.28 -4.62
CA LEU A 239 -0.95 -4.92 -3.78
C LEU A 239 0.15 -3.97 -3.29
N ALA A 240 0.63 -3.09 -4.17
CA ALA A 240 1.66 -2.10 -3.86
C ALA A 240 1.11 -0.65 -3.93
N GLY A 241 -0.21 -0.50 -3.82
CA GLY A 241 -0.86 0.80 -3.68
C GLY A 241 -0.88 1.30 -2.23
N ALA A 242 -1.39 2.52 -2.03
CA ALA A 242 -1.36 3.19 -0.73
C ALA A 242 -2.12 2.44 0.39
N GLN A 243 -3.15 1.67 0.06
CA GLN A 243 -3.91 0.79 0.98
C GLN A 243 -3.64 -0.69 0.67
N GLY A 244 -2.44 -0.98 0.17
CA GLY A 244 -2.00 -2.29 -0.28
C GLY A 244 -1.43 -3.17 0.83
N SER A 245 -0.77 -4.24 0.40
CA SER A 245 -0.29 -5.30 1.29
C SER A 245 0.71 -4.81 2.31
N TRP A 246 1.73 -4.08 1.86
CA TRP A 246 2.80 -3.61 2.74
C TRP A 246 2.28 -2.63 3.79
N THR A 247 1.42 -1.67 3.38
CA THR A 247 0.81 -0.70 4.30
C THR A 247 0.06 -1.39 5.43
N LEU A 248 -0.76 -2.39 5.10
CA LEU A 248 -1.55 -3.11 6.10
C LEU A 248 -0.64 -3.86 7.09
N ILE A 249 0.42 -4.53 6.61
CA ILE A 249 1.37 -5.24 7.46
C ILE A 249 2.09 -4.28 8.41
N GLU A 250 2.69 -3.22 7.87
CA GLU A 250 3.56 -2.33 8.64
C GLU A 250 2.80 -1.32 9.51
N ARG A 251 1.73 -0.72 8.98
CA ARG A 251 0.98 0.32 9.69
C ARG A 251 -0.11 -0.23 10.59
N GLU A 252 -0.82 -1.26 10.14
CA GLU A 252 -1.91 -1.86 10.91
C GLU A 252 -1.45 -3.06 11.76
N GLY A 253 -0.16 -3.42 11.70
CA GLY A 253 0.45 -4.43 12.56
C GLY A 253 0.03 -5.87 12.24
N TYR A 254 -0.37 -6.14 10.99
CA TYR A 254 -0.62 -7.50 10.53
C TYR A 254 0.70 -8.29 10.42
N PRO A 255 0.67 -9.62 10.55
CA PRO A 255 1.89 -10.42 10.61
C PRO A 255 2.64 -10.45 9.27
N GLU A 256 3.96 -10.37 9.31
CA GLU A 256 4.89 -10.49 8.17
C GLU A 256 5.04 -11.95 7.67
N ILE A 257 3.92 -12.58 7.27
CA ILE A 257 3.87 -13.99 6.84
C ILE A 257 3.67 -14.15 5.34
N GLY A 258 3.45 -13.04 4.63
CA GLY A 258 3.19 -13.06 3.20
C GLY A 258 2.49 -11.79 2.71
N VAL A 259 1.51 -11.96 1.83
CA VAL A 259 0.91 -10.87 1.04
C VAL A 259 -0.58 -10.73 1.35
N VAL A 260 -1.04 -9.55 1.77
CA VAL A 260 -2.47 -9.25 1.88
C VAL A 260 -3.07 -9.12 0.49
N ILE A 261 -4.17 -9.82 0.24
CA ILE A 261 -4.86 -9.85 -1.06
C ILE A 261 -6.31 -9.36 -1.02
N ALA A 262 -6.90 -9.22 0.17
CA ALA A 262 -8.22 -8.64 0.35
C ALA A 262 -8.40 -8.07 1.77
N VAL A 263 -9.27 -7.07 1.89
CA VAL A 263 -9.64 -6.44 3.16
C VAL A 263 -11.09 -6.78 3.47
N SER A 264 -11.40 -7.01 4.74
CA SER A 264 -12.79 -7.23 5.19
C SER A 264 -13.49 -5.91 5.48
N PRO A 265 -14.83 -5.84 5.33
CA PRO A 265 -15.59 -4.64 5.64
C PRO A 265 -15.34 -4.11 7.05
N SER A 266 -15.45 -2.79 7.19
CA SER A 266 -15.19 -2.07 8.45
C SER A 266 -13.80 -2.33 9.03
N GLU A 267 -12.84 -2.73 8.19
CA GLU A 267 -11.47 -3.07 8.60
C GLU A 267 -11.41 -4.13 9.70
N SER A 268 -12.34 -5.09 9.67
CA SER A 268 -12.43 -6.15 10.69
C SER A 268 -11.27 -7.17 10.63
N GLY A 269 -10.57 -7.23 9.50
CA GLY A 269 -9.43 -8.10 9.27
C GLY A 269 -9.00 -8.09 7.80
N VAL A 270 -8.07 -8.97 7.48
CA VAL A 270 -7.50 -9.12 6.14
C VAL A 270 -7.38 -10.59 5.73
N VAL A 271 -7.46 -10.84 4.43
CA VAL A 271 -7.12 -12.13 3.83
C VAL A 271 -5.71 -12.06 3.25
N MET A 272 -4.86 -13.02 3.62
CA MET A 272 -3.46 -13.06 3.25
C MET A 272 -3.09 -14.37 2.56
N LEU A 273 -2.14 -14.29 1.65
CA LEU A 273 -1.33 -15.42 1.18
C LEU A 273 -0.26 -15.68 2.22
N ASP A 274 -0.24 -16.87 2.83
CA ASP A 274 0.70 -17.29 3.88
C ASP A 274 1.78 -18.21 3.29
N TYR A 275 3.03 -17.75 3.34
CA TYR A 275 4.18 -18.45 2.75
C TYR A 275 5.01 -19.24 3.77
N ARG A 276 4.64 -19.24 5.06
CA ARG A 276 5.44 -19.89 6.12
C ARG A 276 5.74 -21.37 5.87
N SER A 277 4.81 -22.08 5.21
CA SER A 277 4.91 -23.52 4.95
C SER A 277 5.80 -23.87 3.75
N PHE A 278 5.86 -22.99 2.73
CA PHE A 278 6.43 -23.31 1.41
C PHE A 278 7.56 -22.37 0.96
N GLY A 279 7.84 -21.31 1.73
CA GLY A 279 8.85 -20.31 1.41
C GLY A 279 8.39 -19.32 0.33
N ASN A 280 9.17 -18.27 0.10
CA ASN A 280 8.74 -17.10 -0.67
C ASN A 280 8.46 -17.38 -2.16
N ASP A 281 8.92 -18.51 -2.69
CA ASP A 281 8.70 -18.95 -4.07
C ASP A 281 7.68 -20.09 -4.21
N GLY A 282 7.11 -20.55 -3.09
CA GLY A 282 6.18 -21.69 -3.04
C GLY A 282 4.72 -21.26 -3.23
N GLU A 283 3.83 -22.25 -3.45
CA GLU A 283 2.38 -22.00 -3.49
C GLU A 283 1.88 -21.72 -2.06
N PRO A 284 1.38 -20.51 -1.76
CA PRO A 284 0.95 -20.13 -0.41
C PRO A 284 -0.45 -20.67 -0.09
N GLU A 285 -0.71 -20.84 1.21
CA GLU A 285 -2.06 -21.06 1.72
C GLU A 285 -2.80 -19.72 1.83
N VAL A 286 -4.13 -19.75 1.89
CA VAL A 286 -4.94 -18.55 2.11
C VAL A 286 -5.45 -18.54 3.53
N VAL A 287 -5.20 -17.45 4.25
CA VAL A 287 -5.56 -17.29 5.66
C VAL A 287 -6.31 -15.98 5.89
N TYR A 288 -7.09 -15.94 6.96
CA TYR A 288 -7.70 -14.73 7.48
C TYR A 288 -7.03 -14.34 8.80
N VAL A 289 -6.74 -13.05 8.95
CA VAL A 289 -6.17 -12.47 10.17
C VAL A 289 -7.10 -11.36 10.65
N LYS A 290 -7.58 -11.48 11.89
CA LYS A 290 -8.43 -10.46 12.51
C LYS A 290 -7.61 -9.26 12.96
N ARG A 291 -8.17 -8.06 12.81
CA ARG A 291 -7.50 -6.82 13.24
C ARG A 291 -7.30 -6.76 14.76
N ASP A 292 -8.29 -7.18 15.52
CA ASP A 292 -8.29 -7.12 16.99
C ASP A 292 -7.42 -8.22 17.64
N ASN A 293 -7.05 -9.25 16.87
CA ASN A 293 -6.15 -10.30 17.31
C ASN A 293 -5.22 -10.79 16.18
N PRO A 294 -4.19 -10.01 15.79
CA PRO A 294 -3.32 -10.32 14.65
C PRO A 294 -2.49 -11.61 14.79
N LYS A 295 -2.49 -12.22 15.99
CA LYS A 295 -1.82 -13.49 16.27
C LYS A 295 -2.67 -14.71 15.93
N GLU A 296 -3.97 -14.52 15.78
CA GLU A 296 -4.91 -15.58 15.41
C GLU A 296 -5.03 -15.64 13.89
N ILE A 297 -4.43 -16.69 13.31
CA ILE A 297 -4.40 -16.93 11.87
C ILE A 297 -5.37 -18.08 11.59
N ILE A 298 -6.43 -17.78 10.84
CA ILE A 298 -7.52 -18.71 10.53
C ILE A 298 -7.31 -19.24 9.10
N PRO A 299 -7.03 -20.54 8.91
CA PRO A 299 -6.90 -21.10 7.57
C PRO A 299 -8.24 -21.03 6.81
N LEU A 300 -8.20 -20.55 5.56
CA LEU A 300 -9.36 -20.50 4.68
C LEU A 300 -9.29 -21.58 3.60
N ALA A 301 -8.19 -21.61 2.85
CA ALA A 301 -8.05 -22.49 1.70
C ALA A 301 -6.58 -22.90 1.47
N PRO A 302 -6.34 -24.08 0.85
CA PRO A 302 -4.99 -24.56 0.59
C PRO A 302 -4.25 -23.79 -0.52
N ASN A 303 -4.94 -22.97 -1.31
CA ASN A 303 -4.38 -22.12 -2.36
C ASN A 303 -5.42 -21.06 -2.79
N PHE A 304 -4.96 -20.07 -3.58
CA PHE A 304 -5.79 -18.97 -4.06
C PHE A 304 -6.98 -19.43 -4.92
N GLU A 305 -6.78 -20.39 -5.82
CA GLU A 305 -7.85 -20.93 -6.68
C GLU A 305 -9.01 -21.50 -5.85
N THR A 306 -8.69 -22.31 -4.84
CA THR A 306 -9.69 -22.91 -3.95
C THR A 306 -10.42 -21.84 -3.13
N PHE A 307 -9.71 -20.78 -2.71
CA PHE A 307 -10.32 -19.65 -2.01
C PHE A 307 -11.38 -18.96 -2.89
N ILE A 308 -11.02 -18.62 -4.12
CA ILE A 308 -11.92 -17.94 -5.07
C ILE A 308 -13.13 -18.81 -5.41
N GLN A 309 -12.94 -20.11 -5.64
CA GLN A 309 -14.05 -21.06 -5.89
C GLN A 309 -14.98 -21.24 -4.69
N GLY A 310 -14.47 -21.01 -3.47
CA GLY A 310 -15.24 -21.11 -2.23
C GLY A 310 -16.04 -19.87 -1.87
N LEU A 311 -15.83 -18.73 -2.57
CA LEU A 311 -16.60 -17.51 -2.34
C LEU A 311 -18.07 -17.70 -2.75
N MET A 312 -18.98 -17.31 -1.85
CA MET A 312 -20.42 -17.41 -2.02
C MET A 312 -21.15 -16.15 -1.55
N THR A 313 -22.46 -16.10 -1.81
CA THR A 313 -23.39 -15.24 -1.07
C THR A 313 -24.20 -16.15 -0.15
N PRO A 314 -24.25 -15.90 1.18
CA PRO A 314 -25.11 -16.64 2.07
C PRO A 314 -26.57 -16.52 1.59
N GLU A 315 -27.32 -17.62 1.65
CA GLU A 315 -28.77 -17.55 1.47
C GLU A 315 -29.36 -16.84 2.70
N VAL A 316 -30.11 -15.76 2.46
CA VAL A 316 -30.87 -15.01 3.48
C VAL A 316 -32.12 -15.80 3.87
#